data_AF-A0A914EWZ0-F1
#
_entry.id   AF-A0A914EWZ0-F1
#
_cell.length_a   1.000
_cell.length_b   1.000
_cell.length_c   1.000
_cell.angle_alpha   90.00
_cell.angle_beta   90.00
_cell.angle_gamma   90.00
#
_symmetry.space_group_name_H-M   'P 1'
#
loop_
_entity.id
_entity.type
_entity.pdbx_description
1 polymer ?
#
loop_
_entity_poly.entity_id
_entity_poly.type
_entity_poly.pdbx_seq_one_letter_code
_entity_poly.pdbx_strand_id
1 'polypeptide(L)'
;MEYEDMFPYSGRFEILRTKYAYSRETIVEILKLAEDNELEIIPLIQTFGHMEFVLKHSIFEHLREVPSKPDTICPSDSNSTELIHEMLQQVRELHPNSKSIHIGCDEAWHIAQDDRCLHALNTTFHNLTDQLKLAHISSIAKYAKEHLNFEHVLAWNDLFDKIPVDLLNEYKLGSYIIPIIWGYAENVTTAGYFPPGMIERYSQVFNEMIFGSVFKGANGAMQIFVTIERYLSNLKSYLMLYILNERILNGKVMGTVLTGWQRFWHGIQLCEILPEGIPALVLESMYMKDPTLDDYELENKTLEFFNCERHQLFPISYNGKLYTPRKEAIYSFCEFPGSDVYALIEKLHLLLWKISVSSPELYNPLREEQKQLRNEFQQALKKYFYEDTVEEFIKQNIDSIIPA
;
A
#
# COMPACT_ATOMS: atom_id res chain seq x y z
N MET A 1 -2.15 -7.01 -6.53
CA MET A 1 -1.72 -7.75 -5.33
C MET A 1 -0.23 -7.61 -5.19
N GLU A 2 0.23 -6.99 -4.11
CA GLU A 2 1.66 -6.93 -3.77
C GLU A 2 2.08 -8.20 -3.05
N TYR A 3 3.22 -8.75 -3.46
CA TYR A 3 3.61 -10.10 -3.11
C TYR A 3 4.79 -10.16 -2.12
N GLU A 4 5.86 -9.39 -2.33
CA GLU A 4 7.12 -9.53 -1.59
C GLU A 4 7.50 -11.00 -1.28
N ASP A 5 7.75 -11.35 -0.02
CA ASP A 5 8.09 -12.70 0.45
C ASP A 5 6.91 -13.65 0.58
N MET A 6 5.68 -13.20 0.32
CA MET A 6 4.49 -14.06 0.24
C MET A 6 4.40 -14.82 -1.09
N PHE A 7 5.16 -14.43 -2.11
CA PHE A 7 5.21 -15.17 -3.37
C PHE A 7 5.96 -16.51 -3.22
N PRO A 8 5.47 -17.62 -3.79
CA PRO A 8 6.15 -18.92 -3.76
C PRO A 8 7.34 -18.99 -4.71
N TYR A 9 8.37 -18.20 -4.42
CA TYR A 9 9.63 -18.30 -5.13
C TYR A 9 10.22 -19.71 -5.03
N SER A 10 10.87 -20.14 -6.12
CA SER A 10 11.43 -21.49 -6.27
C SER A 10 12.92 -21.45 -6.61
N GLY A 11 13.59 -22.61 -6.53
CA GLY A 11 15.02 -22.73 -6.84
C GLY A 11 15.89 -21.94 -5.85
N ARG A 12 16.83 -21.13 -6.37
CA ARG A 12 17.72 -20.32 -5.52
C ARG A 12 16.99 -19.22 -4.73
N PHE A 13 15.75 -18.90 -5.11
CA PHE A 13 14.93 -17.88 -4.46
C PHE A 13 13.98 -18.44 -3.40
N GLU A 14 14.01 -19.75 -3.13
CA GLU A 14 13.22 -20.34 -2.04
C GLU A 14 13.48 -19.70 -0.67
N ILE A 15 14.69 -19.16 -0.47
CA ILE A 15 15.10 -18.45 0.74
C ILE A 15 14.32 -17.15 0.95
N LEU A 16 13.77 -16.56 -0.11
CA LEU A 16 13.01 -15.31 -0.06
C LEU A 16 11.66 -15.51 0.61
N ARG A 17 11.10 -16.73 0.59
CA ARG A 17 9.76 -17.00 1.07
C ARG A 17 9.66 -16.83 2.58
N THR A 18 8.58 -16.19 3.02
CA THR A 18 8.14 -16.36 4.40
C THR A 18 7.54 -17.76 4.60
N LYS A 19 7.50 -18.23 5.85
CA LYS A 19 6.89 -19.53 6.20
C LYS A 19 5.40 -19.63 5.84
N TYR A 20 4.76 -18.49 5.61
CA TYR A 20 3.35 -18.35 5.23
C TYR A 20 3.16 -17.95 3.77
N ALA A 21 4.20 -18.08 2.93
CA ALA A 21 4.08 -17.80 1.50
C ALA A 21 2.96 -18.64 0.87
N TYR A 22 2.26 -18.06 -0.10
CA TYR A 22 1.17 -18.75 -0.80
C TYR A 22 1.68 -20.03 -1.45
N SER A 23 0.85 -21.07 -1.50
CA SER A 23 1.12 -22.19 -2.40
C SER A 23 0.82 -21.80 -3.85
N ARG A 24 1.38 -22.54 -4.81
CA ARG A 24 1.04 -22.34 -6.23
C ARG A 24 -0.45 -22.60 -6.46
N GLU A 25 -1.01 -23.60 -5.78
CA GLU A 25 -2.42 -23.96 -5.82
C GLU A 25 -3.31 -22.83 -5.29
N THR A 26 -2.90 -22.18 -4.21
CA THR A 26 -3.61 -21.01 -3.66
C THR A 26 -3.63 -19.85 -4.63
N ILE A 27 -2.51 -19.56 -5.31
CA ILE A 27 -2.48 -18.51 -6.35
C ILE A 27 -3.43 -18.87 -7.50
N VAL A 28 -3.42 -20.12 -7.97
CA VAL A 28 -4.36 -20.57 -9.03
C VAL A 28 -5.82 -20.40 -8.59
N GLU A 29 -6.14 -20.72 -7.34
CA GLU A 29 -7.49 -20.51 -6.78
C GLU A 29 -7.87 -19.04 -6.73
N ILE A 30 -6.98 -18.16 -6.26
CA ILE A 30 -7.20 -16.69 -6.24
C ILE A 30 -7.46 -16.17 -7.66
N LEU A 31 -6.65 -16.60 -8.64
CA LEU A 31 -6.83 -16.21 -10.04
C LEU A 31 -8.15 -16.70 -10.60
N LYS A 32 -8.58 -17.92 -10.22
CA LYS A 32 -9.85 -18.47 -10.67
C LYS A 32 -11.03 -17.70 -10.09
N LEU A 33 -10.99 -17.40 -8.79
CA LEU A 33 -12.02 -16.59 -8.12
C LEU A 33 -12.12 -15.19 -8.73
N ALA A 34 -10.98 -14.57 -9.08
CA ALA A 34 -10.99 -13.28 -9.75
C ALA A 34 -11.63 -13.36 -11.15
N GLU A 35 -11.25 -14.35 -11.95
CA GLU A 35 -11.85 -14.60 -13.28
C GLU A 35 -13.36 -14.81 -13.20
N ASP A 36 -13.83 -15.63 -12.24
CA ASP A 36 -15.26 -15.91 -12.02
C ASP A 36 -16.06 -14.66 -11.61
N ASN A 37 -15.39 -13.60 -11.17
CA ASN A 37 -15.97 -12.31 -10.80
C ASN A 37 -15.61 -11.19 -11.79
N GLU A 38 -15.10 -11.51 -12.98
CA GLU A 38 -14.72 -10.54 -14.02
C GLU A 38 -13.61 -9.57 -13.57
N LEU A 39 -12.72 -10.02 -12.67
CA LEU A 39 -11.58 -9.26 -12.14
C LEU A 39 -10.25 -9.79 -12.69
N GLU A 40 -9.30 -8.89 -12.93
CA GLU A 40 -7.90 -9.21 -13.22
C GLU A 40 -7.05 -9.03 -11.96
N ILE A 41 -6.21 -10.01 -11.64
CA ILE A 41 -5.18 -9.86 -10.60
C ILE A 41 -3.89 -9.38 -11.25
N ILE A 42 -3.58 -8.11 -11.06
CA ILE A 42 -2.30 -7.50 -11.44
C ILE A 42 -1.28 -7.79 -10.33
N PRO A 43 -0.20 -8.56 -10.60
CA PRO A 43 0.86 -8.79 -9.63
C PRO A 43 1.71 -7.51 -9.47
N LEU A 44 2.04 -7.17 -8.23
CA LEU A 44 3.00 -6.11 -7.88
C LEU A 44 4.22 -6.74 -7.22
N ILE A 45 5.39 -6.45 -7.78
CA ILE A 45 6.68 -6.93 -7.30
C ILE A 45 7.64 -5.75 -7.23
N GLN A 46 8.38 -5.65 -6.14
CA GLN A 46 9.39 -4.63 -5.97
C GLN A 46 10.64 -4.97 -6.77
N THR A 47 11.17 -3.98 -7.49
CA THR A 47 12.34 -4.15 -8.38
C THR A 47 13.38 -3.04 -8.24
N PHE A 48 13.26 -2.15 -7.24
CA PHE A 48 14.21 -1.06 -7.04
C PHE A 48 14.41 -0.69 -5.57
N GLY A 49 13.48 0.09 -4.99
CA GLY A 49 13.31 0.22 -3.55
C GLY A 49 12.45 -0.91 -2.99
N HIS A 50 12.19 -0.88 -1.68
CA HIS A 50 11.43 -1.92 -0.94
C HIS A 50 11.96 -3.35 -1.17
N MET A 51 13.27 -3.48 -1.38
CA MET A 51 13.93 -4.76 -1.65
C MET A 51 14.35 -5.48 -0.37
N GLU A 52 13.90 -5.05 0.81
CA GLU A 52 14.30 -5.63 2.11
C GLU A 52 14.02 -7.12 2.19
N PHE A 53 12.90 -7.59 1.62
CA PHE A 53 12.57 -9.01 1.61
C PHE A 53 13.59 -9.86 0.84
N VAL A 54 14.30 -9.27 -0.14
CA VAL A 54 15.40 -9.91 -0.87
C VAL A 54 16.73 -9.67 -0.16
N LEU A 55 17.06 -8.41 0.05
CA LEU A 55 18.39 -7.99 0.44
C LEU A 55 18.67 -8.22 1.92
N LYS A 56 17.68 -8.59 2.75
CA LYS A 56 17.92 -9.07 4.13
C LYS A 56 18.74 -10.36 4.17
N HIS A 57 18.75 -11.15 3.10
CA HIS A 57 19.47 -12.41 3.01
C HIS A 57 20.94 -12.21 2.63
N SER A 58 21.85 -12.85 3.37
CA SER A 58 23.30 -12.70 3.20
C SER A 58 23.80 -13.02 1.78
N ILE A 59 23.13 -13.95 1.07
CA ILE A 59 23.50 -14.30 -0.31
C ILE A 59 23.26 -13.15 -1.30
N PHE A 60 22.38 -12.19 -0.98
CA PHE A 60 22.06 -11.03 -1.82
C PHE A 60 22.57 -9.71 -1.24
N GLU A 61 23.25 -9.74 -0.08
CA GLU A 61 23.79 -8.53 0.57
C GLU A 61 24.74 -7.73 -0.31
N HIS A 62 25.51 -8.43 -1.15
CA HIS A 62 26.40 -7.80 -2.12
C HIS A 62 25.67 -6.93 -3.16
N LEU A 63 24.36 -7.10 -3.36
CA LEU A 63 23.56 -6.33 -4.32
C LEU A 63 23.01 -5.03 -3.74
N ARG A 64 23.21 -4.73 -2.45
CA ARG A 64 22.74 -3.49 -1.82
C ARG A 64 23.50 -2.27 -2.35
N GLU A 65 22.80 -1.14 -2.48
CA GLU A 65 23.43 0.18 -2.68
C GLU A 65 24.21 0.64 -1.45
N VAL A 66 23.67 0.41 -0.25
CA VAL A 66 24.36 0.72 1.00
C VAL A 66 24.51 -0.57 1.78
N PRO A 67 25.72 -1.04 2.11
CA PRO A 67 25.91 -2.34 2.76
C PRO A 67 25.05 -2.54 4.01
N SER A 68 24.82 -1.49 4.79
CA SER A 68 24.02 -1.53 6.03
C SER A 68 22.50 -1.39 5.82
N LYS A 69 22.03 -1.16 4.60
CA LYS A 69 20.62 -0.88 4.28
C LYS A 69 20.11 -1.85 3.22
N PRO A 70 19.18 -2.77 3.56
CA PRO A 70 18.65 -3.74 2.60
C PRO A 70 17.49 -3.20 1.74
N ASP A 71 17.25 -1.90 1.69
CA ASP A 71 16.06 -1.32 1.04
C ASP A 71 16.22 -1.12 -0.47
N THR A 72 17.42 -0.72 -0.93
CA THR A 72 17.66 -0.36 -2.34
C THR A 72 18.67 -1.31 -2.98
N ILE A 73 18.28 -1.92 -4.11
CA ILE A 73 19.18 -2.76 -4.93
C ILE A 73 20.05 -1.89 -5.85
N CYS A 74 21.32 -2.25 -6.03
CA CYS A 74 22.26 -1.57 -6.91
C CYS A 74 21.91 -1.86 -8.38
N PRO A 75 21.45 -0.87 -9.17
CA PRO A 75 21.10 -1.07 -10.57
C PRO A 75 22.31 -1.21 -11.49
N SER A 76 23.53 -0.91 -11.01
CA SER A 76 24.76 -1.00 -11.80
C SER A 76 25.45 -2.37 -11.72
N ASP A 77 24.94 -3.30 -10.91
CA ASP A 77 25.43 -4.68 -10.86
C ASP A 77 24.56 -5.57 -11.77
N SER A 78 25.17 -6.30 -12.70
CA SER A 78 24.44 -7.18 -13.61
C SER A 78 23.70 -8.31 -12.87
N ASN A 79 24.22 -8.75 -11.72
CA ASN A 79 23.57 -9.76 -10.89
C ASN A 79 22.23 -9.25 -10.33
N SER A 80 22.09 -7.93 -10.11
CA SER A 80 20.81 -7.32 -9.71
C SER A 80 19.76 -7.45 -10.82
N THR A 81 20.16 -7.16 -12.06
CA THR A 81 19.28 -7.32 -13.23
C THR A 81 18.89 -8.77 -13.43
N GLU A 82 19.82 -9.71 -13.34
CA GLU A 82 19.54 -11.15 -13.44
C GLU A 82 18.57 -11.63 -12.35
N LEU A 83 18.76 -11.16 -11.11
CA LEU A 83 17.86 -11.48 -10.00
C LEU A 83 16.43 -11.00 -10.27
N ILE A 84 16.28 -9.73 -10.69
CA ILE A 84 14.97 -9.13 -10.98
C ILE A 84 14.30 -9.84 -12.16
N HIS A 85 15.04 -10.14 -13.23
CA HIS A 85 14.51 -10.84 -14.39
C HIS A 85 13.96 -12.22 -14.02
N GLU A 86 14.69 -12.99 -13.21
CA GLU A 86 14.24 -14.30 -12.76
C GLU A 86 13.03 -14.20 -11.82
N MET A 87 12.96 -13.19 -10.93
CA MET A 87 11.75 -12.93 -10.12
C MET A 87 10.53 -12.63 -11.00
N LEU A 88 10.68 -11.75 -11.99
CA LEU A 88 9.60 -11.40 -12.92
C LEU A 88 9.18 -12.59 -13.78
N GLN A 89 10.11 -13.45 -14.18
CA GLN A 89 9.81 -14.68 -14.91
C GLN A 89 8.94 -15.62 -14.07
N GLN A 90 9.30 -15.87 -12.81
CA GLN A 90 8.49 -16.73 -11.94
C GLN A 90 7.08 -16.16 -11.72
N VAL A 91 6.95 -14.83 -11.63
CA VAL A 91 5.65 -14.14 -11.53
C VAL A 91 4.83 -14.33 -12.81
N ARG A 92 5.45 -14.18 -13.98
CA ARG A 92 4.78 -14.43 -15.26
C ARG A 92 4.29 -15.89 -15.39
N GLU A 93 5.07 -16.85 -14.90
CA GLU A 93 4.69 -18.27 -14.90
C GLU A 93 3.44 -18.55 -14.04
N LEU A 94 3.24 -17.82 -12.95
CA LEU A 94 2.05 -17.95 -12.10
C LEU A 94 0.91 -17.02 -12.50
N HIS A 95 1.17 -15.96 -13.27
CA HIS A 95 0.17 -15.03 -13.81
C HIS A 95 0.12 -15.05 -15.35
N PRO A 96 -0.10 -16.21 -16.00
CA PRO A 96 0.00 -16.33 -17.46
C PRO A 96 -1.07 -15.54 -18.21
N ASN A 97 -2.20 -15.23 -17.57
CA ASN A 97 -3.32 -14.51 -18.20
C ASN A 97 -3.36 -13.03 -17.82
N SER A 98 -2.51 -12.58 -16.89
CA SER A 98 -2.42 -11.17 -16.53
C SER A 98 -1.86 -10.38 -17.71
N LYS A 99 -2.57 -9.34 -18.14
CA LYS A 99 -2.10 -8.42 -19.17
C LYS A 99 -1.13 -7.42 -18.59
N SER A 100 -1.34 -7.06 -17.33
CA SER A 100 -0.58 -6.04 -16.65
C SER A 100 0.37 -6.64 -15.60
N ILE A 101 1.44 -5.92 -15.31
CA ILE A 101 2.31 -6.14 -14.13
C ILE A 101 2.68 -4.81 -13.52
N HIS A 102 2.78 -4.73 -12.20
CA HIS A 102 3.32 -3.58 -11.50
C HIS A 102 4.75 -3.90 -11.02
N ILE A 103 5.74 -3.14 -11.47
CA ILE A 103 7.17 -3.41 -11.17
C ILE A 103 7.69 -2.63 -9.94
N GLY A 104 6.80 -1.91 -9.25
CA GLY A 104 7.14 -1.11 -8.07
C GLY A 104 7.86 0.14 -8.53
N CYS A 105 9.17 0.18 -8.29
CA CYS A 105 10.08 1.26 -8.65
C CYS A 105 9.82 2.57 -7.89
N ASP A 106 9.39 2.48 -6.64
CA ASP A 106 9.27 3.59 -5.69
C ASP A 106 10.42 3.62 -4.68
N GLU A 107 10.59 4.77 -4.03
CA GLU A 107 11.27 4.92 -2.74
C GLU A 107 12.69 4.33 -2.65
N ALA A 108 13.42 4.29 -3.77
CA ALA A 108 14.84 3.94 -3.84
C ALA A 108 15.74 5.07 -3.29
N TRP A 109 15.57 5.41 -2.00
CA TRP A 109 16.18 6.57 -1.36
C TRP A 109 17.71 6.53 -1.30
N HIS A 110 18.30 5.33 -1.32
CA HIS A 110 19.75 5.14 -1.21
C HIS A 110 20.46 4.91 -2.55
N ILE A 111 19.79 5.16 -3.67
CA ILE A 111 20.39 5.01 -5.00
C ILE A 111 21.67 5.84 -5.16
N ALA A 112 22.64 5.28 -5.90
CA ALA A 112 23.89 5.90 -6.29
C ALA A 112 24.82 6.24 -5.12
N GLN A 113 24.92 5.32 -4.16
CA GLN A 113 25.78 5.48 -2.97
C GLN A 113 26.93 4.47 -2.92
N ASP A 114 26.88 3.36 -3.67
CA ASP A 114 28.02 2.46 -3.78
C ASP A 114 29.03 2.83 -4.88
N ASP A 115 30.21 2.22 -4.82
CA ASP A 115 31.28 2.42 -5.79
C ASP A 115 30.90 2.01 -7.23
N ARG A 116 29.97 1.06 -7.41
CA ARG A 116 29.55 0.56 -8.73
C ARG A 116 28.70 1.60 -9.45
N CYS A 117 27.71 2.14 -8.76
CA CYS A 117 26.85 3.20 -9.25
C CYS A 117 27.63 4.51 -9.37
N LEU A 118 28.51 4.86 -8.43
CA LEU A 118 29.40 6.01 -8.57
C LEU A 118 30.31 5.89 -9.79
N HIS A 119 30.81 4.68 -10.08
CA HIS A 119 31.56 4.43 -11.31
C HIS A 119 30.68 4.62 -12.55
N ALA A 120 29.50 3.99 -12.60
CA ALA A 120 28.58 4.10 -13.72
C ALA A 120 28.10 5.55 -13.97
N LEU A 121 27.89 6.32 -12.89
CA LEU A 121 27.57 7.74 -12.97
C LEU A 121 28.68 8.52 -13.67
N ASN A 122 29.93 8.28 -13.30
CA ASN A 122 31.08 8.96 -13.90
C ASN A 122 31.33 8.56 -15.36
N THR A 123 31.12 7.29 -15.72
CA THR A 123 31.48 6.77 -17.05
C THR A 123 30.36 6.83 -18.08
N THR A 124 29.10 6.66 -17.64
CA THR A 124 27.96 6.39 -18.52
C THR A 124 26.88 7.45 -18.41
N PHE A 125 26.60 7.93 -17.20
CA PHE A 125 25.42 8.76 -16.91
C PHE A 125 25.75 10.23 -16.61
N HIS A 126 26.95 10.70 -16.95
CA HIS A 126 27.36 12.10 -16.82
C HIS A 126 27.13 12.71 -15.42
N ASN A 127 27.28 11.92 -14.36
CA ASN A 127 27.01 12.29 -12.97
C ASN A 127 25.56 12.69 -12.67
N LEU A 128 24.60 12.19 -13.46
CA LEU A 128 23.17 12.43 -13.27
C LEU A 128 22.48 11.17 -12.74
N THR A 129 22.12 11.19 -11.46
CA THR A 129 21.37 10.09 -10.81
C THR A 129 20.05 9.79 -11.51
N ASP A 130 19.39 10.79 -12.08
CA ASP A 130 18.13 10.61 -12.80
C ASP A 130 18.29 9.74 -14.05
N GLN A 131 19.43 9.83 -14.75
CA GLN A 131 19.71 8.93 -15.87
C GLN A 131 19.88 7.48 -15.41
N LEU A 132 20.55 7.25 -14.27
CA LEU A 132 20.69 5.92 -13.69
C LEU A 132 19.33 5.32 -13.29
N LYS A 133 18.46 6.12 -12.63
CA LYS A 133 17.09 5.70 -12.29
C LYS A 133 16.30 5.31 -13.54
N LEU A 134 16.32 6.16 -14.57
CA LEU A 134 15.57 5.93 -15.80
C LEU A 134 16.11 4.74 -16.59
N ALA A 135 17.44 4.55 -16.62
CA ALA A 135 18.06 3.39 -17.25
C ALA A 135 17.56 2.09 -16.62
N HIS A 136 17.52 2.04 -15.28
CA HIS A 136 17.01 0.89 -14.54
C HIS A 136 15.52 0.63 -14.82
N ILE A 137 14.67 1.63 -14.56
CA ILE A 137 13.20 1.52 -14.74
C ILE A 137 12.86 1.13 -16.18
N SER A 138 13.49 1.78 -17.17
CA SER A 138 13.28 1.49 -18.59
C SER A 138 13.73 0.07 -18.95
N SER A 139 14.88 -0.38 -18.46
CA SER A 139 15.40 -1.72 -18.72
C SER A 139 14.46 -2.82 -18.17
N ILE A 140 14.02 -2.68 -16.92
CA ILE A 140 13.11 -3.65 -16.29
C ILE A 140 11.73 -3.65 -16.96
N ALA A 141 11.17 -2.47 -17.26
CA ALA A 141 9.90 -2.37 -17.95
C ALA A 141 9.96 -2.94 -19.37
N LYS A 142 11.06 -2.69 -20.09
CA LYS A 142 11.32 -3.27 -21.40
C LYS A 142 11.40 -4.80 -21.34
N TYR A 143 12.08 -5.37 -20.34
CA TYR A 143 12.14 -6.82 -20.15
C TYR A 143 10.74 -7.40 -19.91
N ALA A 144 9.96 -6.81 -19.00
CA ALA A 144 8.58 -7.24 -18.73
C ALA A 144 7.70 -7.21 -20.00
N LYS A 145 7.82 -6.15 -20.81
CA LYS A 145 7.01 -5.98 -22.02
C LYS A 145 7.45 -6.89 -23.17
N GLU A 146 8.75 -6.88 -23.50
CA GLU A 146 9.27 -7.53 -24.71
C GLU A 146 9.62 -9.01 -24.51
N HIS A 147 10.03 -9.41 -23.30
CA HIS A 147 10.49 -10.78 -23.03
C HIS A 147 9.43 -11.61 -22.30
N LEU A 148 8.68 -10.98 -21.38
CA LEU A 148 7.61 -11.65 -20.63
C LEU A 148 6.22 -11.45 -21.23
N ASN A 149 6.10 -10.63 -22.28
CA ASN A 149 4.87 -10.34 -23.01
C ASN A 149 3.74 -9.75 -22.15
N PHE A 150 4.06 -8.93 -21.14
CA PHE A 150 3.05 -8.08 -20.50
C PHE A 150 2.66 -6.95 -21.46
N GLU A 151 1.36 -6.69 -21.60
CA GLU A 151 0.83 -5.61 -22.44
C GLU A 151 1.08 -4.25 -21.79
N HIS A 152 0.82 -4.17 -20.48
CA HIS A 152 0.97 -2.97 -19.68
C HIS A 152 1.95 -3.21 -18.52
N VAL A 153 2.86 -2.26 -18.31
CA VAL A 153 3.76 -2.26 -17.16
C VAL A 153 3.45 -1.02 -16.34
N LEU A 154 3.11 -1.21 -15.07
CA LEU A 154 2.78 -0.14 -14.12
C LEU A 154 3.99 0.13 -13.23
N ALA A 155 4.23 1.40 -12.92
CA ALA A 155 5.27 1.80 -11.97
C ALA A 155 4.80 3.02 -11.16
N TRP A 156 5.22 3.09 -9.90
CA TRP A 156 5.05 4.28 -9.07
C TRP A 156 5.88 5.44 -9.62
N ASN A 157 5.39 6.67 -9.48
CA ASN A 157 5.92 7.82 -10.22
C ASN A 157 7.00 8.63 -9.48
N ASP A 158 7.18 8.41 -8.18
CA ASP A 158 7.96 9.27 -7.28
C ASP A 158 9.45 9.36 -7.64
N LEU A 159 10.03 8.32 -8.26
CA LEU A 159 11.42 8.37 -8.72
C LEU A 159 11.65 9.21 -9.98
N PHE A 160 10.59 9.58 -10.71
CA PHE A 160 10.67 10.35 -11.96
C PHE A 160 9.68 11.52 -12.05
N ASP A 161 9.13 11.97 -10.93
CA ASP A 161 8.16 13.07 -10.82
C ASP A 161 8.72 14.45 -11.24
N LYS A 162 10.01 14.67 -11.02
CA LYS A 162 10.74 15.92 -11.29
C LYS A 162 11.53 15.92 -12.60
N ILE A 163 11.61 14.78 -13.27
CA ILE A 163 12.47 14.61 -14.44
C ILE A 163 11.87 15.34 -15.67
N PRO A 164 12.69 16.03 -16.48
CA PRO A 164 12.23 16.75 -17.67
C PRO A 164 11.80 15.81 -18.81
N VAL A 165 10.90 16.30 -19.66
CA VAL A 165 10.29 15.58 -20.79
C VAL A 165 11.33 14.96 -21.72
N ASP A 166 12.37 15.72 -22.08
CA ASP A 166 13.42 15.26 -23.01
C ASP A 166 14.11 14.00 -22.49
N LEU A 167 14.41 13.95 -21.18
CA LEU A 167 15.08 12.81 -20.58
C LEU A 167 14.14 11.61 -20.42
N LEU A 168 12.88 11.83 -20.06
CA LEU A 168 11.86 10.77 -20.04
C LEU A 168 11.69 10.12 -21.42
N ASN A 169 11.72 10.94 -22.49
CA ASN A 169 11.63 10.48 -23.88
C ASN A 169 12.89 9.76 -24.36
N GLU A 170 14.08 10.25 -23.97
CA GLU A 170 15.36 9.59 -24.26
C GLU A 170 15.37 8.14 -23.80
N TYR A 171 14.86 7.88 -22.59
CA TYR A 171 14.73 6.54 -22.01
C TYR A 171 13.43 5.82 -22.38
N LYS A 172 12.62 6.42 -23.27
CA LYS A 172 11.36 5.85 -23.81
C LYS A 172 10.35 5.42 -22.73
N LEU A 173 10.30 6.10 -21.59
CA LEU A 173 9.42 5.71 -20.48
C LEU A 173 7.96 5.62 -20.91
N GLY A 174 7.46 6.59 -21.69
CA GLY A 174 6.09 6.58 -22.20
C GLY A 174 5.74 5.42 -23.13
N SER A 175 6.73 4.69 -23.65
CA SER A 175 6.51 3.46 -24.46
C SER A 175 6.47 2.19 -23.61
N TYR A 176 7.08 2.22 -22.43
CA TYR A 176 7.26 1.03 -21.60
C TYR A 176 6.36 1.00 -20.38
N ILE A 177 6.06 2.15 -19.75
CA ILE A 177 5.31 2.19 -18.50
C ILE A 177 4.05 3.06 -18.57
N ILE A 178 3.07 2.71 -17.74
CA ILE A 178 1.94 3.54 -17.32
C ILE A 178 2.24 3.97 -15.87
N PRO A 179 2.47 5.27 -15.61
CA PRO A 179 2.77 5.72 -14.26
C PRO A 179 1.50 5.72 -13.40
N ILE A 180 1.65 5.26 -12.16
CA ILE A 180 0.67 5.49 -11.10
C ILE A 180 1.09 6.71 -10.28
N ILE A 181 0.34 7.79 -10.40
CA ILE A 181 0.55 9.06 -9.70
C ILE A 181 -0.04 8.94 -8.29
N TRP A 182 0.81 8.60 -7.32
CA TRP A 182 0.38 8.29 -5.96
C TRP A 182 0.71 9.41 -4.98
N GLY A 183 -0.05 9.46 -3.89
CA GLY A 183 0.00 10.53 -2.92
C GLY A 183 -1.13 10.45 -1.90
N TYR A 184 -0.79 10.36 -0.63
CA TYR A 184 -1.74 10.01 0.43
C TYR A 184 -2.16 11.18 1.33
N ALA A 185 -1.81 12.43 0.98
CA ALA A 185 -2.31 13.60 1.70
C ALA A 185 -3.83 13.75 1.54
N GLU A 186 -4.52 14.27 2.56
CA GLU A 186 -5.98 14.53 2.50
C GLU A 186 -6.38 15.37 1.28
N ASN A 187 -5.51 16.29 0.84
CA ASN A 187 -5.72 17.07 -0.36
C ASN A 187 -4.47 17.13 -1.23
N VAL A 188 -4.43 16.32 -2.29
CA VAL A 188 -3.30 16.25 -3.24
C VAL A 188 -3.24 17.45 -4.19
N THR A 189 -4.27 18.30 -4.22
CA THR A 189 -4.26 19.56 -5.01
C THR A 189 -3.62 20.73 -4.25
N THR A 190 -3.15 20.49 -3.02
CA THR A 190 -2.45 21.51 -2.23
C THR A 190 -1.23 22.00 -3.02
N ALA A 191 -1.05 23.31 -3.10
CA ALA A 191 0.05 23.91 -3.86
C ALA A 191 1.40 23.37 -3.38
N GLY A 192 2.20 22.86 -4.32
CA GLY A 192 3.52 22.28 -4.04
C GLY A 192 3.50 20.83 -3.55
N TYR A 193 2.33 20.18 -3.44
CA TYR A 193 2.26 18.76 -3.10
C TYR A 193 2.90 17.89 -4.18
N PHE A 194 2.42 18.00 -5.43
CA PHE A 194 3.12 17.46 -6.59
C PHE A 194 4.10 18.49 -7.16
N PRO A 195 5.21 18.05 -7.80
CA PRO A 195 6.16 18.95 -8.43
C PRO A 195 5.48 19.91 -9.42
N PRO A 196 5.84 21.20 -9.43
CA PRO A 196 5.26 22.18 -10.35
C PRO A 196 5.36 21.72 -11.80
N GLY A 197 4.26 21.80 -12.56
CA GLY A 197 4.21 21.42 -13.97
C GLY A 197 4.27 19.90 -14.25
N MET A 198 4.15 19.05 -13.23
CA MET A 198 4.25 17.59 -13.41
C MET A 198 3.20 17.05 -14.38
N ILE A 199 1.95 17.49 -14.25
CA ILE A 199 0.84 17.03 -15.10
C ILE A 199 1.09 17.37 -16.57
N GLU A 200 1.55 18.59 -16.86
CA GLU A 200 1.91 19.03 -18.21
C GLU A 200 3.08 18.22 -18.77
N ARG A 201 4.13 17.99 -17.98
CA ARG A 201 5.26 17.15 -18.40
C ARG A 201 4.82 15.73 -18.71
N TYR A 202 4.04 15.13 -17.81
CA TYR A 202 3.59 13.75 -17.96
C TYR A 202 2.66 13.60 -19.17
N SER A 203 1.79 14.58 -19.43
CA SER A 203 0.89 14.55 -20.60
C SER A 203 1.61 14.52 -21.96
N GLN A 204 2.86 15.01 -22.02
CA GLN A 204 3.70 15.01 -23.21
C GLN A 204 4.42 13.67 -23.44
N VAL A 205 4.58 12.87 -22.38
CA VAL A 205 5.35 11.62 -22.40
C VAL A 205 4.42 10.41 -22.39
N PHE A 206 3.44 10.41 -21.48
CA PHE A 206 2.57 9.28 -21.20
C PHE A 206 1.22 9.44 -21.89
N ASN A 207 0.79 8.38 -22.58
CA ASN A 207 -0.54 8.31 -23.19
C ASN A 207 -1.60 7.86 -22.18
N GLU A 208 -1.19 7.08 -21.19
CA GLU A 208 -2.04 6.51 -20.14
C GLU A 208 -1.39 6.78 -18.78
N MET A 209 -2.21 7.08 -17.78
CA MET A 209 -1.82 7.35 -16.40
C MET A 209 -2.90 6.83 -15.46
N ILE A 210 -2.53 6.51 -14.23
CA ILE A 210 -3.45 6.05 -13.19
C ILE A 210 -3.23 6.90 -11.94
N PHE A 211 -4.27 7.18 -11.17
CA PHE A 211 -4.13 7.79 -9.84
C PHE A 211 -3.99 6.73 -8.75
N GLY A 212 -3.12 6.96 -7.76
CA GLY A 212 -2.92 6.07 -6.62
C GLY A 212 -3.45 6.68 -5.33
N SER A 213 -4.72 6.40 -5.00
CA SER A 213 -5.36 6.79 -3.74
C SER A 213 -5.26 5.64 -2.72
N VAL A 214 -5.89 5.77 -1.55
CA VAL A 214 -5.67 4.87 -0.40
C VAL A 214 -6.89 4.81 0.50
N PHE A 215 -7.26 3.59 0.92
CA PHE A 215 -8.36 3.35 1.86
C PHE A 215 -7.91 2.96 3.27
N LYS A 216 -6.64 2.55 3.42
CA LYS A 216 -5.99 2.29 4.71
C LYS A 216 -4.46 2.28 4.61
N GLY A 217 -3.79 2.37 5.74
CA GLY A 217 -2.37 2.10 5.91
C GLY A 217 -1.44 3.26 5.59
N ALA A 218 -1.97 4.46 5.33
CA ALA A 218 -1.19 5.65 4.96
C ALA A 218 -1.39 6.84 5.91
N ASN A 219 -1.75 6.55 7.17
CA ASN A 219 -1.98 7.56 8.21
C ASN A 219 -0.99 7.47 9.39
N GLY A 220 0.18 6.87 9.13
CA GLY A 220 1.28 6.74 10.09
C GLY A 220 1.64 5.29 10.38
N ALA A 221 2.93 5.02 10.58
CA ALA A 221 3.47 3.66 10.66
C ALA A 221 3.00 2.85 11.88
N MET A 222 2.48 3.51 12.92
CA MET A 222 1.92 2.87 14.13
C MET A 222 0.41 3.12 14.27
N GLN A 223 -0.23 3.72 13.26
CA GLN A 223 -1.67 3.96 13.31
C GLN A 223 -2.40 2.64 13.09
N ILE A 224 -3.38 2.35 13.93
CA ILE A 224 -4.26 1.17 13.81
C ILE A 224 -5.72 1.56 13.58
N PHE A 225 -6.05 2.85 13.72
CA PHE A 225 -7.39 3.38 13.61
C PHE A 225 -7.56 4.07 12.26
N VAL A 226 -8.49 3.55 11.46
CA VAL A 226 -8.84 4.14 10.16
C VAL A 226 -9.69 5.39 10.38
N THR A 227 -9.37 6.45 9.63
CA THR A 227 -10.20 7.67 9.56
C THR A 227 -10.82 7.73 8.17
N ILE A 228 -12.08 7.32 8.04
CA ILE A 228 -12.74 7.15 6.73
C ILE A 228 -12.83 8.49 5.99
N GLU A 229 -13.18 9.57 6.69
CA GLU A 229 -13.31 10.92 6.10
C GLU A 229 -11.99 11.42 5.48
N ARG A 230 -10.86 11.09 6.12
CA ARG A 230 -9.52 11.44 5.64
C ARG A 230 -9.20 10.74 4.33
N TYR A 231 -9.51 9.45 4.22
CA TYR A 231 -9.27 8.65 3.01
C TYR A 231 -10.22 9.04 1.87
N LEU A 232 -11.51 9.23 2.17
CA LEU A 232 -12.46 9.79 1.21
C LEU A 232 -12.03 11.18 0.71
N SER A 233 -11.49 12.03 1.57
CA SER A 233 -10.98 13.36 1.17
C SER A 233 -9.79 13.23 0.20
N ASN A 234 -8.87 12.29 0.45
CA ASN A 234 -7.78 11.99 -0.47
C ASN A 234 -8.33 11.58 -1.84
N LEU A 235 -9.27 10.63 -1.91
CA LEU A 235 -9.88 10.18 -3.16
C LEU A 235 -10.63 11.32 -3.89
N LYS A 236 -11.39 12.12 -3.17
CA LYS A 236 -12.07 13.32 -3.70
C LYS A 236 -11.08 14.32 -4.29
N SER A 237 -9.92 14.49 -3.65
CA SER A 237 -8.89 15.42 -4.12
C SER A 237 -8.24 14.96 -5.44
N TYR A 238 -8.20 13.65 -5.72
CA TYR A 238 -7.79 13.14 -7.04
C TYR A 238 -8.80 13.46 -8.14
N LEU A 239 -10.11 13.36 -7.85
CA LEU A 239 -11.12 13.83 -8.80
C LEU A 239 -10.99 15.35 -9.04
N MET A 240 -10.72 16.11 -7.98
CA MET A 240 -10.45 17.55 -8.12
C MET A 240 -9.20 17.82 -8.97
N LEU A 241 -8.12 17.06 -8.76
CA LEU A 241 -6.90 17.15 -9.57
C LEU A 241 -7.19 16.90 -11.05
N TYR A 242 -8.03 15.91 -11.37
CA TYR A 242 -8.51 15.65 -12.73
C TYR A 242 -9.25 16.85 -13.30
N ILE A 243 -10.28 17.35 -12.59
CA ILE A 243 -11.13 18.46 -13.04
C ILE A 243 -10.30 19.73 -13.30
N LEU A 244 -9.38 20.07 -12.39
CA LEU A 244 -8.51 21.25 -12.54
C LEU A 244 -7.60 21.17 -13.77
N ASN A 245 -7.28 19.95 -14.23
CA ASN A 245 -6.38 19.68 -15.34
C ASN A 245 -7.07 18.96 -16.51
N GLU A 246 -8.40 19.04 -16.59
CA GLU A 246 -9.21 18.24 -17.53
C GLU A 246 -8.73 18.42 -18.98
N ARG A 247 -8.40 19.65 -19.37
CA ARG A 247 -7.91 19.96 -20.73
C ARG A 247 -6.65 19.18 -21.11
N ILE A 248 -5.83 18.80 -20.13
CA ILE A 248 -4.56 18.10 -20.31
C ILE A 248 -4.74 16.60 -20.11
N LEU A 249 -5.56 16.20 -19.14
CA LEU A 249 -5.72 14.82 -18.68
C LEU A 249 -6.83 14.04 -19.39
N ASN A 250 -7.75 14.72 -20.08
CA ASN A 250 -8.87 14.08 -20.75
C ASN A 250 -8.38 13.02 -21.76
N GLY A 251 -8.87 11.79 -21.61
CA GLY A 251 -8.48 10.64 -22.42
C GLY A 251 -7.12 10.03 -22.07
N LYS A 252 -6.44 10.50 -21.01
CA LYS A 252 -5.15 9.94 -20.54
C LYS A 252 -5.21 9.28 -19.17
N VAL A 253 -6.17 9.64 -18.30
CA VAL A 253 -6.33 8.99 -16.99
C VAL A 253 -7.26 7.79 -17.12
N MET A 254 -6.72 6.60 -16.86
CA MET A 254 -7.43 5.32 -17.04
C MET A 254 -8.30 4.93 -15.85
N GLY A 255 -8.00 5.49 -14.67
CA GLY A 255 -8.74 5.23 -13.45
C GLY A 255 -7.91 5.54 -12.20
N THR A 256 -8.39 5.03 -11.07
CA THR A 256 -7.78 5.19 -9.75
C THR A 256 -7.61 3.82 -9.10
N VAL A 257 -6.47 3.60 -8.47
CA VAL A 257 -6.20 2.46 -7.59
C VAL A 257 -6.44 2.91 -6.14
N LEU A 258 -7.16 2.11 -5.36
CA LEU A 258 -7.24 2.25 -3.91
C LEU A 258 -6.22 1.30 -3.27
N THR A 259 -5.18 1.86 -2.68
CA THR A 259 -4.15 1.09 -1.97
C THR A 259 -4.56 0.82 -0.52
N GLY A 260 -4.04 -0.27 0.06
CA GLY A 260 -4.38 -0.71 1.41
C GLY A 260 -3.18 -1.30 2.14
N TRP A 261 -2.20 -0.45 2.46
CA TRP A 261 -0.91 -0.86 3.01
C TRP A 261 -1.04 -1.49 4.39
N GLN A 262 -0.17 -2.45 4.70
CA GLN A 262 -0.15 -3.14 5.99
C GLN A 262 1.08 -2.76 6.84
N ARG A 263 2.12 -2.25 6.19
CA ARG A 263 3.38 -1.76 6.76
C ARG A 263 3.91 -0.62 5.88
N PHE A 264 4.77 0.22 6.43
CA PHE A 264 5.46 1.28 5.68
C PHE A 264 6.76 0.78 5.00
N TRP A 265 7.35 -0.28 5.53
CA TRP A 265 8.45 -1.03 4.93
C TRP A 265 8.47 -2.42 5.56
N HIS A 266 9.18 -3.36 4.95
CA HIS A 266 9.17 -4.78 5.32
C HIS A 266 9.37 -5.07 6.82
N GLY A 267 10.23 -4.30 7.50
CA GLY A 267 10.67 -4.55 8.86
C GLY A 267 9.97 -3.75 9.98
N ILE A 268 8.99 -2.88 9.66
CA ILE A 268 8.25 -2.12 10.70
C ILE A 268 7.00 -2.88 11.16
N GLN A 269 6.41 -2.46 12.27
CA GLN A 269 5.19 -3.07 12.81
C GLN A 269 3.97 -2.87 11.90
N LEU A 270 2.89 -3.62 12.20
CA LEU A 270 1.61 -3.48 11.52
C LEU A 270 1.00 -2.10 11.80
N CYS A 271 0.47 -1.49 10.73
CA CYS A 271 -0.47 -0.38 10.83
C CYS A 271 -1.92 -0.89 10.69
N GLU A 272 -2.83 -0.04 10.22
CA GLU A 272 -4.25 -0.33 9.99
C GLU A 272 -4.46 -1.67 9.28
N ILE A 273 -5.14 -2.59 9.97
CA ILE A 273 -5.44 -3.94 9.47
C ILE A 273 -6.63 -3.93 8.52
N LEU A 274 -6.69 -4.92 7.61
CA LEU A 274 -7.76 -4.99 6.62
C LEU A 274 -9.19 -4.96 7.20
N PRO A 275 -9.54 -5.70 8.27
CA PRO A 275 -10.86 -5.62 8.88
C PRO A 275 -11.32 -4.19 9.23
N GLU A 276 -10.40 -3.37 9.74
CA GLU A 276 -10.68 -1.97 10.10
C GLU A 276 -10.87 -1.08 8.85
N GLY A 277 -10.21 -1.40 7.73
CA GLY A 277 -10.28 -0.65 6.48
C GLY A 277 -11.45 -1.02 5.56
N ILE A 278 -12.21 -2.10 5.84
CA ILE A 278 -13.29 -2.56 4.95
C ILE A 278 -14.40 -1.51 4.76
N PRO A 279 -14.89 -0.82 5.81
CA PRO A 279 -15.89 0.23 5.62
C PRO A 279 -15.38 1.39 4.75
N ALA A 280 -14.10 1.78 4.90
CA ALA A 280 -13.47 2.79 4.04
C ALA A 280 -13.46 2.33 2.58
N LEU A 281 -12.98 1.11 2.32
CA LEU A 281 -12.90 0.52 0.98
C LEU A 281 -14.27 0.48 0.28
N VAL A 282 -15.32 0.06 0.98
CA VAL A 282 -16.67 -0.01 0.41
C VAL A 282 -17.21 1.39 0.13
N LEU A 283 -17.07 2.32 1.08
CA LEU A 283 -17.54 3.70 0.91
C LEU A 283 -16.85 4.39 -0.26
N GLU A 284 -15.52 4.26 -0.37
CA GLU A 284 -14.73 4.82 -1.45
C GLU A 284 -15.05 4.16 -2.80
N SER A 285 -15.33 2.85 -2.81
CA SER A 285 -15.81 2.15 -4.01
C SER A 285 -17.16 2.67 -4.49
N MET A 286 -18.06 3.03 -3.57
CA MET A 286 -19.33 3.66 -3.92
C MET A 286 -19.13 5.06 -4.51
N TYR A 287 -18.22 5.84 -3.93
CA TYR A 287 -17.86 7.16 -4.46
C TYR A 287 -17.22 7.06 -5.86
N MET A 288 -16.35 6.08 -6.10
CA MET A 288 -15.79 5.85 -7.44
C MET A 288 -16.87 5.49 -8.47
N LYS A 289 -17.93 4.78 -8.04
CA LYS A 289 -19.06 4.42 -8.91
C LYS A 289 -19.97 5.61 -9.23
N ASP A 290 -20.20 6.49 -8.24
CA ASP A 290 -21.04 7.66 -8.37
C ASP A 290 -20.48 8.84 -7.54
N PRO A 291 -19.63 9.69 -8.14
CA PRO A 291 -18.99 10.80 -7.44
C PRO A 291 -19.94 11.98 -7.18
N THR A 292 -21.21 11.88 -7.59
CA THR A 292 -22.22 12.92 -7.36
C THR A 292 -22.88 12.82 -5.99
N LEU A 293 -22.74 11.68 -5.32
CA LEU A 293 -23.30 11.42 -4.00
C LEU A 293 -22.63 12.29 -2.93
N ASP A 294 -23.46 12.83 -2.02
CA ASP A 294 -22.94 13.50 -0.84
C ASP A 294 -22.49 12.51 0.26
N ASP A 295 -21.83 13.02 1.30
CA ASP A 295 -21.28 12.17 2.37
C ASP A 295 -22.33 11.41 3.16
N TYR A 296 -23.55 11.95 3.27
CA TYR A 296 -24.65 11.30 3.96
C TYR A 296 -25.24 10.17 3.12
N GLU A 297 -25.42 10.42 1.82
CA GLU A 297 -25.86 9.41 0.85
C GLU A 297 -24.87 8.26 0.72
N LEU A 298 -23.56 8.56 0.64
CA LEU A 298 -22.49 7.56 0.62
C LEU A 298 -22.51 6.67 1.87
N GLU A 299 -22.61 7.29 3.05
CA GLU A 299 -22.66 6.54 4.31
C GLU A 299 -23.92 5.67 4.39
N ASN A 300 -25.09 6.18 3.98
CA ASN A 300 -26.32 5.37 3.95
C ASN A 300 -26.19 4.18 3.00
N LYS A 301 -25.71 4.39 1.78
CA LYS A 301 -25.49 3.29 0.83
C LYS A 301 -24.48 2.27 1.35
N THR A 302 -23.45 2.74 2.06
CA THR A 302 -22.44 1.87 2.70
C THR A 302 -23.08 1.00 3.78
N LEU A 303 -23.94 1.58 4.63
CA LEU A 303 -24.71 0.84 5.63
C LEU A 303 -25.67 -0.17 4.98
N GLU A 304 -26.39 0.23 3.93
CA GLU A 304 -27.27 -0.65 3.16
C GLU A 304 -26.52 -1.85 2.56
N PHE A 305 -25.31 -1.63 2.03
CA PHE A 305 -24.48 -2.71 1.49
C PHE A 305 -24.09 -3.74 2.54
N PHE A 306 -23.84 -3.31 3.78
CA PHE A 306 -23.57 -4.21 4.90
C PHE A 306 -24.84 -4.75 5.58
N ASN A 307 -26.03 -4.56 4.99
CA ASN A 307 -27.32 -4.92 5.59
C ASN A 307 -27.47 -4.40 7.02
N CYS A 308 -27.03 -3.16 7.25
CA CYS A 308 -26.89 -2.57 8.57
C CYS A 308 -27.78 -1.33 8.71
N GLU A 309 -28.43 -1.19 9.87
CA GLU A 309 -29.19 0.02 10.18
C GLU A 309 -28.30 1.10 10.76
N ARG A 310 -28.65 2.37 10.50
CA ARG A 310 -27.98 3.51 11.11
C ARG A 310 -28.29 3.56 12.61
N HIS A 311 -27.29 3.26 13.43
CA HIS A 311 -27.40 3.34 14.88
C HIS A 311 -27.06 4.73 15.40
N GLN A 312 -27.83 5.21 16.38
CA GLN A 312 -27.48 6.41 17.12
C GLN A 312 -26.37 6.10 18.13
N LEU A 313 -25.26 6.81 18.04
CA LEU A 313 -24.14 6.71 18.98
C LEU A 313 -24.40 7.62 20.19
N PHE A 314 -24.33 7.06 21.39
CA PHE A 314 -24.54 7.80 22.64
C PHE A 314 -23.22 8.00 23.39
N PRO A 315 -22.99 9.17 24.00
CA PRO A 315 -21.83 9.37 24.86
C PRO A 315 -21.80 8.39 26.03
N ILE A 316 -20.61 7.87 26.34
CA ILE A 316 -20.37 6.94 27.43
C ILE A 316 -19.78 7.71 28.61
N SER A 317 -20.38 7.60 29.80
CA SER A 317 -19.85 8.23 31.01
C SER A 317 -18.87 7.32 31.75
N TYR A 318 -17.75 7.88 32.18
CA TYR A 318 -16.75 7.21 33.00
C TYR A 318 -16.06 8.24 33.90
N ASN A 319 -16.11 8.01 35.23
CA ASN A 319 -15.53 8.90 36.25
C ASN A 319 -15.90 10.39 36.08
N GLY A 320 -17.16 10.66 35.75
CA GLY A 320 -17.66 12.04 35.56
C GLY A 320 -17.21 12.71 34.26
N LYS A 321 -16.49 11.99 33.39
CA LYS A 321 -16.12 12.43 32.03
C LYS A 321 -16.99 11.72 31.00
N LEU A 322 -17.13 12.32 29.82
CA LEU A 322 -17.91 11.79 28.71
C LEU A 322 -17.00 11.46 27.53
N TYR A 323 -17.11 10.24 27.04
CA TYR A 323 -16.53 9.78 25.78
C TYR A 323 -17.60 9.86 24.69
N THR A 324 -17.31 10.55 23.60
CA THR A 324 -18.15 10.53 22.41
C THR A 324 -17.54 9.52 21.42
N PRO A 325 -18.26 8.44 21.06
CA PRO A 325 -17.79 7.51 20.04
C PRO A 325 -17.51 8.23 18.72
N ARG A 326 -16.53 7.72 17.96
CA ARG A 326 -16.23 8.22 16.61
C ARG A 326 -17.43 8.00 15.69
N LYS A 327 -17.57 8.81 14.64
CA LYS A 327 -18.64 8.65 13.66
C LYS A 327 -18.61 7.25 13.04
N GLU A 328 -17.41 6.75 12.79
CA GLU A 328 -17.10 5.43 12.23
C GLU A 328 -17.54 4.26 13.14
N ALA A 329 -17.82 4.50 14.42
CA ALA A 329 -18.30 3.47 15.33
C ALA A 329 -19.67 2.90 14.91
N ILE A 330 -20.43 3.59 14.05
CA ILE A 330 -21.67 3.05 13.47
C ILE A 330 -21.47 1.72 12.74
N TYR A 331 -20.28 1.48 12.19
CA TYR A 331 -19.99 0.25 11.45
C TYR A 331 -19.74 -0.96 12.37
N SER A 332 -19.58 -0.75 13.69
CA SER A 332 -19.45 -1.84 14.67
C SER A 332 -20.73 -2.66 14.85
N PHE A 333 -21.86 -2.18 14.32
CA PHE A 333 -23.16 -2.87 14.34
C PHE A 333 -23.47 -3.59 13.02
N CYS A 334 -22.55 -3.57 12.06
CA CYS A 334 -22.76 -4.08 10.71
C CYS A 334 -22.14 -5.47 10.51
N GLU A 335 -22.63 -6.22 9.52
CA GLU A 335 -22.11 -7.55 9.19
C GLU A 335 -21.23 -7.51 7.95
N PHE A 336 -19.93 -7.78 8.14
CA PHE A 336 -18.95 -7.98 7.08
C PHE A 336 -17.79 -8.87 7.57
N PRO A 337 -16.98 -9.46 6.67
CA PRO A 337 -15.79 -10.20 7.07
C PRO A 337 -14.87 -9.33 7.93
N GLY A 338 -14.67 -9.68 9.19
CA GLY A 338 -13.86 -8.89 10.13
C GLY A 338 -14.62 -7.86 10.98
N SER A 339 -15.95 -7.80 10.88
CA SER A 339 -16.81 -6.94 11.73
C SER A 339 -16.62 -7.18 13.23
N ASP A 340 -16.31 -8.41 13.64
CA ASP A 340 -15.96 -8.74 15.02
C ASP A 340 -14.66 -8.07 15.47
N VAL A 341 -13.64 -8.04 14.60
CA VAL A 341 -12.39 -7.31 14.84
C VAL A 341 -12.65 -5.80 14.88
N TYR A 342 -13.45 -5.27 13.96
CA TYR A 342 -13.84 -3.85 13.92
C TYR A 342 -14.50 -3.40 15.24
N ALA A 343 -15.46 -4.18 15.75
CA ALA A 343 -16.10 -3.89 17.03
C ALA A 343 -15.11 -3.90 18.21
N LEU A 344 -14.08 -4.76 18.18
CA LEU A 344 -13.01 -4.77 19.19
C LEU A 344 -12.10 -3.55 19.08
N ILE A 345 -11.84 -3.02 17.88
CA ILE A 345 -11.11 -1.77 17.68
C ILE A 345 -11.86 -0.59 18.31
N GLU A 346 -13.18 -0.53 18.19
CA GLU A 346 -13.98 0.49 18.89
C GLU A 346 -13.94 0.35 20.42
N LYS A 347 -13.93 -0.88 20.94
CA LYS A 347 -13.68 -1.11 22.39
C LYS A 347 -12.28 -0.65 22.79
N LEU A 348 -11.27 -0.87 21.95
CA LEU A 348 -9.90 -0.42 22.19
C LEU A 348 -9.82 1.11 22.26
N HIS A 349 -10.52 1.83 21.37
CA HIS A 349 -10.65 3.29 21.46
C HIS A 349 -11.17 3.75 22.82
N LEU A 350 -12.27 3.14 23.29
CA LEU A 350 -12.85 3.47 24.59
C LEU A 350 -11.86 3.19 25.73
N LEU A 351 -11.15 2.06 25.70
CA LEU A 351 -10.16 1.70 26.72
C LEU A 351 -8.99 2.70 26.75
N LEU A 352 -8.41 3.03 25.59
CA LEU A 352 -7.33 4.04 25.49
C LEU A 352 -7.80 5.40 26.02
N TRP A 353 -9.04 5.80 25.69
CA TRP A 353 -9.60 7.03 26.22
C TRP A 353 -9.77 6.96 27.75
N LYS A 354 -10.35 5.89 28.30
CA LYS A 354 -10.51 5.68 29.76
C LYS A 354 -9.18 5.83 30.49
N ILE A 355 -8.11 5.29 29.91
CA ILE A 355 -6.75 5.36 30.46
C ILE A 355 -6.23 6.80 30.42
N SER A 356 -6.33 7.49 29.27
CA SER A 356 -5.87 8.88 29.13
C SER A 356 -6.56 9.85 30.09
N VAL A 357 -7.75 9.50 30.58
CA VAL A 357 -8.53 10.33 31.51
C VAL A 357 -8.50 9.84 32.97
N SER A 358 -7.84 8.72 33.25
CA SER A 358 -7.71 8.11 34.58
C SER A 358 -6.41 8.51 35.27
N SER A 359 -6.43 8.52 36.61
CA SER A 359 -5.21 8.55 37.41
C SER A 359 -4.65 7.13 37.61
N PRO A 360 -3.35 6.97 37.92
CA PRO A 360 -2.73 5.64 38.06
C PRO A 360 -3.42 4.70 39.07
N GLU A 361 -4.09 5.24 40.09
CA GLU A 361 -4.82 4.43 41.09
C GLU A 361 -6.01 3.67 40.49
N LEU A 362 -6.52 4.12 39.34
CA LEU A 362 -7.63 3.52 38.61
C LEU A 362 -7.19 2.52 37.54
N TYR A 363 -5.88 2.24 37.43
CA TYR A 363 -5.40 1.32 36.39
C TYR A 363 -5.73 -0.14 36.69
N ASN A 364 -5.88 -0.55 37.95
CA ASN A 364 -6.21 -1.94 38.30
C ASN A 364 -7.48 -2.47 37.63
N PRO A 365 -8.65 -1.79 37.68
CA PRO A 365 -9.83 -2.24 36.95
C PRO A 365 -9.64 -2.18 35.42
N LEU A 366 -8.87 -1.21 34.90
CA LEU A 366 -8.58 -1.10 33.47
C LEU A 366 -7.65 -2.20 32.96
N ARG A 367 -6.78 -2.74 33.82
CA ARG A 367 -5.95 -3.93 33.49
C ARG A 367 -6.80 -5.18 33.29
N GLU A 368 -7.89 -5.34 34.03
CA GLU A 368 -8.81 -6.47 33.82
C GLU A 368 -9.59 -6.31 32.50
N GLU A 369 -10.03 -5.08 32.18
CA GLU A 369 -10.63 -4.76 30.87
C GLU A 369 -9.65 -5.01 29.71
N GLN A 370 -8.38 -4.59 29.86
CA GLN A 370 -7.29 -4.87 28.91
C GLN A 370 -7.08 -6.38 28.71
N LYS A 371 -7.04 -7.18 29.79
CA LYS A 371 -6.90 -8.65 29.70
C LYS A 371 -8.07 -9.30 28.98
N GLN A 372 -9.29 -8.85 29.24
CA GLN A 372 -10.46 -9.34 28.53
C GLN A 372 -10.36 -9.01 27.04
N LEU A 373 -10.09 -7.75 26.71
CA LEU A 373 -9.97 -7.28 25.33
C LEU A 373 -8.86 -8.01 24.58
N ARG A 374 -7.72 -8.27 25.24
CA ARG A 374 -6.62 -9.09 24.72
C ARG A 374 -7.09 -10.48 24.27
N ASN A 375 -7.85 -11.18 25.12
CA ASN A 375 -8.35 -12.51 24.81
C ASN A 375 -9.37 -12.48 23.67
N GLU A 376 -10.24 -11.48 23.63
CA GLU A 376 -11.20 -11.28 22.54
C GLU A 376 -10.50 -11.04 21.21
N PHE A 377 -9.50 -10.15 21.14
CA PHE A 377 -8.69 -9.93 19.94
C PHE A 377 -7.94 -11.19 19.51
N GLN A 378 -7.33 -11.92 20.46
CA GLN A 378 -6.60 -13.14 20.13
C GLN A 378 -7.50 -14.19 19.47
N GLN A 379 -8.78 -14.28 19.86
CA GLN A 379 -9.74 -15.18 19.22
C GLN A 379 -10.24 -14.66 17.86
N ALA A 380 -10.55 -13.37 17.77
CA ALA A 380 -11.10 -12.77 16.55
C ALA A 380 -10.05 -12.73 15.42
N LEU A 381 -8.82 -12.30 15.71
CA LEU A 381 -7.77 -12.14 14.70
C LEU A 381 -7.29 -13.47 14.10
N LYS A 382 -7.33 -14.57 14.86
CA LYS A 382 -6.95 -15.92 14.37
C LYS A 382 -7.82 -16.43 13.21
N LYS A 383 -8.97 -15.82 12.96
CA LYS A 383 -9.82 -16.15 11.81
C LYS A 383 -9.26 -15.60 10.49
N TYR A 384 -8.44 -14.55 10.56
CA TYR A 384 -8.00 -13.78 9.38
C TYR A 384 -6.48 -13.70 9.25
N PHE A 385 -5.74 -13.90 10.33
CA PHE A 385 -4.29 -13.72 10.39
C PHE A 385 -3.58 -14.95 10.97
N TYR A 386 -2.34 -15.17 10.52
CA TYR A 386 -1.46 -16.20 11.09
C TYR A 386 -1.02 -15.83 12.51
N GLU A 387 -0.64 -16.85 13.30
CA GLU A 387 -0.35 -16.69 14.74
C GLU A 387 0.66 -15.57 15.03
N ASP A 388 1.78 -15.50 14.31
CA ASP A 388 2.82 -14.48 14.51
C ASP A 388 2.28 -13.06 14.30
N THR A 389 1.39 -12.86 13.32
CA THR A 389 0.74 -11.58 13.05
C THR A 389 -0.23 -11.22 14.16
N VAL A 390 -0.96 -12.20 14.71
CA VAL A 390 -1.82 -12.01 15.88
C VAL A 390 -1.00 -11.62 17.10
N GLU A 391 0.09 -12.33 17.38
CA GLU A 391 0.99 -12.05 18.51
C GLU A 391 1.64 -10.67 18.39
N GLU A 392 2.09 -10.30 17.19
CA GLU A 392 2.62 -8.96 16.90
C GLU A 392 1.59 -7.88 17.22
N PHE A 393 0.37 -8.00 16.67
CA PHE A 393 -0.70 -7.03 16.90
C PHE A 393 -1.03 -6.89 18.38
N ILE A 394 -1.21 -8.01 19.10
CA ILE A 394 -1.52 -8.02 20.53
C ILE A 394 -0.40 -7.34 21.33
N LYS A 395 0.86 -7.71 21.07
CA LYS A 395 2.01 -7.16 21.78
C LYS A 395 2.15 -5.66 21.57
N GLN A 396 1.97 -5.21 20.32
CA GLN A 396 2.12 -3.82 19.92
C GLN A 396 0.99 -2.95 20.47
N ASN A 397 -0.26 -3.39 20.35
CA ASN A 397 -1.43 -2.52 20.48
C ASN A 397 -2.25 -2.77 21.75
N ILE A 398 -2.10 -3.94 22.39
CA ILE A 398 -2.87 -4.30 23.59
C ILE A 398 -1.98 -4.42 24.81
N ASP A 399 -0.93 -5.26 24.77
CA ASP A 399 -0.09 -5.53 25.94
C ASP A 399 0.74 -4.29 26.37
N SER A 400 1.02 -3.38 25.43
CA SER A 400 1.80 -2.16 25.64
C SER A 400 1.03 -1.01 26.32
N ILE A 401 -0.31 -1.10 26.42
CA ILE A 401 -1.17 0.02 26.81
C ILE A 401 -0.93 0.46 28.26
N ILE A 402 -0.98 -0.48 29.21
CA ILE A 402 -0.70 -0.23 30.63
C ILE A 402 0.55 -1.03 31.00
N PRO A 403 1.72 -0.38 31.21
CA PRO A 403 2.94 -1.05 31.59
C PRO A 403 2.74 -1.90 32.85
N ALA A 404 3.39 -3.07 32.92
CA ALA A 404 3.26 -4.02 34.03
C ALA A 404 3.55 -3.38 35.40
#